data_AF-A0A7J6DN02-F1
#
_entry.id   AF-A0A7J6DN02-F1
#
_cell.length_a   1.000
_cell.length_b   1.000
_cell.length_c   1.000
_cell.angle_alpha   90.00
_cell.angle_beta   90.00
_cell.angle_gamma   90.00
#
_symmetry.space_group_name_H-M   'P 1'
#
loop_
_entity.id
_entity.type
_entity.pdbx_description
1 polymer ?
#
loop_
_entity_poly.entity_id
_entity_poly.type
_entity_poly.pdbx_seq_one_letter_code
_entity_poly.pdbx_strand_id
1 'polypeptide(L)'
;NKKEASDMGVYLDHYAILGLPTGKEGAKLTVEEIRKAYKTMAMLLHPDKNRYDSEATAKFQRLQSSYDIHILMNDKTRQLFDEQLCRHFDAKRRKMNSDFARYKEEEAKAEAEARARAEAKAREEARARAEAKAREELRARAEAKAREEARLATKTREEVIIAANALLTAVAKAKEAAIAKSHSSKVSLYLQLEILLRTLNLSHKYLQAPLPCIKSQSEFLFWYHPT
;
A
#
# COMPACT_ATOMS: atom_id res chain seq x y z
N ASN A 1 5.70 67.53 -9.44
CA ASN A 1 4.92 66.56 -10.25
C ASN A 1 3.47 66.97 -10.43
N LYS A 2 3.20 68.00 -11.25
CA LYS A 2 1.81 68.46 -11.55
C LYS A 2 1.20 67.82 -12.82
N LYS A 3 1.94 66.94 -13.49
CA LYS A 3 1.53 66.28 -14.74
C LYS A 3 0.95 64.86 -14.54
N GLU A 4 0.92 64.34 -13.31
CA GLU A 4 0.41 62.98 -13.03
C GLU A 4 -1.04 62.95 -12.54
N ALA A 5 -1.67 64.11 -12.31
CA ALA A 5 -3.06 64.20 -11.84
C ALA A 5 -4.10 64.48 -12.95
N SER A 6 -3.65 64.73 -14.20
CA SER A 6 -4.53 65.09 -15.32
C SER A 6 -4.84 63.95 -16.29
N ASP A 7 -4.27 62.75 -16.07
CA ASP A 7 -4.48 61.56 -16.92
C ASP A 7 -5.07 60.41 -16.11
N MET A 8 -5.96 60.74 -15.17
CA MET A 8 -6.98 59.78 -14.75
C MET A 8 -7.97 59.71 -15.89
N GLY A 9 -7.71 58.79 -16.84
CA GLY A 9 -8.61 58.33 -17.89
C GLY A 9 -9.88 57.67 -17.32
N VAL A 10 -10.59 58.40 -16.45
CA VAL A 10 -12.00 58.18 -16.19
C VAL A 10 -12.67 58.56 -17.49
N TYR A 11 -12.83 57.57 -18.35
CA TYR A 11 -13.70 57.66 -19.51
C TYR A 11 -15.08 58.08 -18.99
N LEU A 12 -15.36 59.38 -19.08
CA LEU A 12 -16.53 59.98 -18.47
C LEU A 12 -17.69 59.72 -19.42
N ASP A 13 -18.55 58.79 -19.04
CA ASP A 13 -19.72 58.48 -19.85
C ASP A 13 -20.76 59.60 -19.74
N HIS A 14 -20.82 60.44 -20.78
CA HIS A 14 -21.75 61.56 -20.85
C HIS A 14 -23.22 61.10 -20.89
N TYR A 15 -23.51 59.90 -21.40
CA TYR A 15 -24.86 59.33 -21.37
C TYR A 15 -25.27 59.02 -19.93
N ALA A 16 -24.39 58.39 -19.13
CA ALA A 16 -24.66 58.11 -17.73
C ALA A 16 -24.90 59.38 -16.89
N ILE A 17 -24.20 60.49 -17.18
CA ILE A 17 -24.39 61.77 -16.47
C ILE A 17 -25.78 62.36 -16.75
N LEU A 18 -26.29 62.18 -17.96
CA LEU A 18 -27.65 62.57 -18.35
C LEU A 18 -28.72 61.59 -17.84
N GLY A 19 -28.31 60.47 -17.21
CA GLY A 19 -29.20 59.39 -16.79
C GLY A 19 -29.76 58.57 -17.95
N LEU A 20 -29.04 58.53 -19.07
CA LEU A 20 -29.39 57.81 -20.29
C LEU A 20 -28.66 56.45 -20.34
N PRO A 21 -29.19 55.46 -21.09
CA PRO A 21 -28.54 54.18 -21.25
C PRO A 21 -27.18 54.33 -21.96
N THR A 22 -26.18 53.64 -21.44
CA THR A 22 -24.79 53.70 -21.90
C THR A 22 -24.52 52.76 -23.09
N GLY A 23 -23.53 53.10 -23.93
CA GLY A 23 -22.99 52.21 -24.95
C GLY A 23 -23.82 52.19 -26.23
N LYS A 24 -24.12 51.00 -26.77
CA LYS A 24 -24.85 50.85 -28.05
C LYS A 24 -26.29 51.36 -27.99
N GLU A 25 -26.85 51.47 -26.80
CA GLU A 25 -28.21 52.00 -26.60
C GLU A 25 -28.20 53.53 -26.56
N GLY A 26 -27.20 54.15 -25.93
CA GLY A 26 -27.01 55.60 -25.92
C GLY A 26 -26.76 56.18 -27.32
N ALA A 27 -26.01 55.46 -28.15
CA ALA A 27 -25.75 55.85 -29.54
C ALA A 27 -27.04 55.92 -30.40
N LYS A 28 -28.10 55.17 -30.04
CA LYS A 28 -29.38 55.17 -30.77
C LYS A 28 -30.30 56.34 -30.42
N LEU A 29 -30.01 57.08 -29.35
CA LEU A 29 -30.89 58.14 -28.85
C LEU A 29 -30.95 59.34 -29.80
N THR A 30 -32.13 59.93 -29.93
CA THR A 30 -32.31 61.14 -30.71
C THR A 30 -31.83 62.38 -29.94
N VAL A 31 -31.49 63.45 -30.65
CA VAL A 31 -31.06 64.72 -30.04
C VAL A 31 -32.15 65.31 -29.14
N GLU A 32 -33.42 65.08 -29.48
CA GLU A 32 -34.58 65.53 -28.69
C GLU A 32 -34.67 64.83 -27.34
N GLU A 33 -34.44 63.51 -27.30
CA GLU A 33 -34.39 62.72 -26.06
C GLU A 33 -33.25 63.17 -25.16
N ILE A 34 -32.07 63.43 -25.74
CA ILE A 34 -30.90 63.95 -25.03
C ILE A 34 -31.21 65.34 -24.44
N ARG A 35 -31.84 66.23 -25.22
CA ARG A 35 -32.27 67.57 -24.77
C ARG A 35 -33.29 67.49 -23.64
N LYS A 36 -34.25 66.56 -23.72
CA LYS A 36 -35.26 66.33 -22.68
C LYS A 36 -34.62 65.82 -21.39
N ALA A 37 -33.71 64.86 -21.48
CA ALA A 37 -32.97 64.32 -20.34
C ALA A 37 -32.13 65.42 -19.66
N TYR A 38 -31.41 66.23 -20.45
CA TYR A 38 -30.66 67.36 -19.92
C TYR A 38 -31.55 68.36 -19.18
N LYS A 39 -32.66 68.79 -19.77
CA LYS A 39 -33.59 69.73 -19.12
C LYS A 39 -34.08 69.17 -17.77
N THR A 40 -34.37 67.89 -17.73
CA THR A 40 -34.84 67.20 -16.52
C THR A 40 -33.73 67.17 -15.45
N MET A 41 -32.52 66.75 -15.82
CA MET A 41 -31.37 66.71 -14.91
C MET A 41 -30.91 68.11 -14.47
N ALA A 42 -30.97 69.11 -15.33
CA ALA A 42 -30.60 70.48 -15.02
C ALA A 42 -31.55 71.09 -13.98
N MET A 43 -32.84 70.77 -14.05
CA MET A 43 -33.81 71.17 -13.02
C MET A 43 -33.57 70.46 -11.68
N LEU A 44 -33.15 69.19 -11.72
CA LEU A 44 -32.87 68.41 -10.50
C LEU A 44 -31.57 68.83 -9.82
N LEU A 45 -30.53 69.12 -10.59
CA LEU A 45 -29.19 69.45 -10.10
C LEU A 45 -28.92 70.95 -9.98
N HIS A 46 -29.93 71.80 -10.15
CA HIS A 46 -29.75 73.25 -10.11
C HIS A 46 -29.29 73.73 -8.72
N PRO A 47 -28.24 74.57 -8.62
CA PRO A 47 -27.70 75.02 -7.34
C PRO A 47 -28.71 75.81 -6.49
N ASP A 48 -29.64 76.55 -7.11
CA ASP A 48 -30.70 77.28 -6.39
C ASP A 48 -31.71 76.35 -5.68
N LYS A 49 -31.94 75.13 -6.20
CA LYS A 49 -32.81 74.15 -5.56
C LYS A 49 -32.07 73.32 -4.52
N ASN A 50 -30.76 73.15 -4.69
CA ASN A 50 -29.91 72.32 -3.85
C ASN A 50 -28.97 73.16 -2.98
N ARG A 51 -29.51 74.17 -2.30
CA ARG A 51 -28.75 75.17 -1.51
C ARG A 51 -27.92 74.56 -0.37
N TYR A 52 -28.30 73.37 0.08
CA TYR A 52 -27.64 72.64 1.18
C TYR A 52 -26.61 71.61 0.70
N ASP A 53 -26.51 71.35 -0.61
CA ASP A 53 -25.51 70.45 -1.18
C ASP A 53 -24.30 71.28 -1.67
N SER A 54 -23.17 71.14 -0.98
CA SER A 54 -21.92 71.82 -1.36
C SER A 54 -21.37 71.35 -2.70
N GLU A 55 -21.77 70.18 -3.20
CA GLU A 55 -21.38 69.65 -4.50
C GLU A 55 -22.35 70.00 -5.63
N ALA A 56 -23.47 70.67 -5.36
CA ALA A 56 -24.50 70.96 -6.36
C ALA A 56 -23.93 71.71 -7.57
N THR A 57 -23.10 72.72 -7.33
CA THR A 57 -22.43 73.49 -8.40
C THR A 57 -21.50 72.61 -9.23
N ALA A 58 -20.73 71.72 -8.61
CA ALA A 58 -19.83 70.82 -9.33
C ALA A 58 -20.61 69.78 -10.17
N LYS A 59 -21.71 69.24 -9.64
CA LYS A 59 -22.59 68.30 -10.37
C LYS A 59 -23.27 68.99 -11.55
N PHE A 60 -23.74 70.22 -11.36
CA PHE A 60 -24.32 71.02 -12.43
C PHE A 60 -23.31 71.36 -13.53
N GLN A 61 -22.08 71.74 -13.16
CA GLN A 61 -20.99 71.97 -14.11
C GLN A 61 -20.63 70.70 -14.90
N ARG A 62 -20.63 69.52 -14.27
CA ARG A 62 -20.41 68.22 -14.96
C ARG A 62 -21.53 67.88 -15.93
N LEU A 63 -22.79 68.13 -15.54
CA LEU A 63 -23.96 67.96 -16.40
C LEU A 63 -23.88 68.89 -17.61
N GLN A 64 -23.59 70.17 -17.37
CA GLN A 64 -23.42 71.17 -18.42
C GLN A 64 -22.29 70.79 -19.37
N SER A 65 -21.12 70.40 -18.85
CA SER A 65 -19.98 69.96 -19.67
C SER A 65 -20.28 68.71 -20.52
N SER A 66 -21.18 67.84 -20.06
CA SER A 66 -21.60 66.63 -20.80
C SER A 66 -22.60 66.93 -21.90
N TYR A 67 -23.48 67.91 -21.68
CA TYR A 67 -24.49 68.35 -22.64
C TYR A 67 -23.96 69.39 -23.64
N ASP A 68 -22.99 70.20 -23.22
CA ASP A 68 -22.47 71.32 -23.98
C ASP A 68 -22.03 70.88 -25.37
N ILE A 69 -22.16 71.85 -26.29
CA ILE A 69 -22.27 71.74 -27.74
C ILE A 69 -21.18 70.87 -28.40
N HIS A 70 -20.08 70.58 -27.71
CA HIS A 70 -18.88 69.92 -28.22
C HIS A 70 -18.86 68.38 -28.19
N ILE A 71 -19.79 67.68 -27.51
CA ILE A 71 -19.74 66.20 -27.46
C ILE A 71 -21.00 65.54 -28.01
N LEU A 72 -22.19 65.83 -27.45
CA LEU A 72 -23.43 65.14 -27.83
C LEU A 72 -24.31 65.91 -28.84
N MET A 73 -24.08 67.22 -29.02
CA MET A 73 -24.88 68.06 -29.91
C MET A 73 -24.31 68.21 -31.33
N ASN A 74 -23.01 67.99 -31.49
CA ASN A 74 -22.36 67.98 -32.80
C ASN A 74 -22.25 66.54 -33.30
N ASP A 75 -22.80 66.26 -34.48
CA ASP A 75 -22.82 64.90 -35.04
C ASP A 75 -21.43 64.28 -35.16
N LYS A 76 -20.42 65.06 -35.59
CA LYS A 76 -19.04 64.56 -35.76
C LYS A 76 -18.39 64.18 -34.43
N THR A 77 -18.55 65.02 -33.41
CA THR A 77 -17.94 64.76 -32.09
C THR A 77 -18.67 63.64 -31.37
N ARG A 78 -20.00 63.53 -31.58
CA ARG A 78 -20.81 62.45 -31.07
C ARG A 78 -20.39 61.11 -31.66
N GLN A 79 -20.19 61.05 -32.97
CA GLN A 79 -19.68 59.84 -33.64
C GLN A 79 -18.32 59.40 -33.10
N LEU A 80 -17.38 60.34 -32.91
CA LEU A 80 -16.07 60.02 -32.34
C LEU A 80 -16.18 59.54 -30.89
N PHE A 81 -17.06 60.15 -30.10
CA PHE A 81 -17.32 59.73 -28.73
C PHE A 81 -17.93 58.32 -28.68
N ASP A 82 -18.96 58.05 -29.50
CA ASP A 82 -19.63 56.75 -29.62
C ASP A 82 -18.66 55.65 -30.07
N GLU A 83 -17.74 55.98 -31.00
CA GLU A 83 -16.69 55.07 -31.43
C GLU A 83 -15.71 54.75 -30.29
N GLN A 84 -15.25 55.76 -29.55
CA GLN A 84 -14.39 55.56 -28.39
C GLN A 84 -15.09 54.77 -27.28
N LEU A 85 -16.37 55.03 -27.04
CA LEU A 85 -17.23 54.33 -26.08
C LEU A 85 -17.30 52.84 -26.42
N CYS A 86 -17.57 52.56 -27.70
CA CYS A 86 -17.66 51.20 -28.23
C CYS A 86 -16.33 50.46 -28.07
N ARG A 87 -15.22 51.08 -28.48
CA ARG A 87 -13.86 50.52 -28.33
C ARG A 87 -13.54 50.21 -26.87
N HIS A 88 -13.85 51.13 -25.96
CA HIS A 88 -13.59 50.96 -24.53
C HIS A 88 -14.43 49.81 -23.92
N PHE A 89 -15.72 49.75 -24.19
CA PHE A 89 -16.57 48.65 -23.71
C PHE A 89 -16.20 47.31 -24.33
N ASP A 90 -15.85 47.28 -25.60
CA ASP A 90 -15.38 46.06 -26.26
C ASP A 90 -14.06 45.57 -25.68
N ALA A 91 -13.12 46.48 -25.41
CA ALA A 91 -11.87 46.14 -24.73
C ALA A 91 -12.12 45.60 -23.31
N LYS A 92 -12.97 46.28 -22.54
CA LYS A 92 -13.35 45.86 -21.19
C LYS A 92 -14.02 44.48 -21.19
N ARG A 93 -14.93 44.23 -22.14
CA ARG A 93 -15.61 42.94 -22.32
C ARG A 93 -14.64 41.83 -22.72
N ARG A 94 -13.72 42.09 -23.66
CA ARG A 94 -12.69 41.13 -24.05
C ARG A 94 -11.81 40.75 -22.87
N LYS A 95 -11.36 41.74 -22.09
CA LYS A 95 -10.56 41.52 -20.89
C LYS A 95 -11.32 40.67 -19.85
N MET A 96 -12.57 41.01 -19.58
CA MET A 96 -13.41 40.23 -18.66
C MET A 96 -13.58 38.78 -19.14
N ASN A 97 -13.81 38.57 -20.44
CA ASN A 97 -13.91 37.23 -21.01
C ASN A 97 -12.57 36.46 -20.94
N SER A 98 -11.44 37.12 -21.19
CA SER A 98 -10.12 36.48 -21.07
C SER A 98 -9.79 36.14 -19.62
N ASP A 99 -10.09 37.03 -18.68
CA ASP A 99 -9.88 36.79 -17.25
C ASP A 99 -10.75 35.64 -16.76
N PHE A 100 -12.00 35.56 -17.21
CA PHE A 100 -12.90 34.45 -16.91
C PHE A 100 -12.42 33.12 -17.51
N ALA A 101 -11.95 33.13 -18.77
CA ALA A 101 -11.39 31.95 -19.41
C ALA A 101 -10.12 31.46 -18.69
N ARG A 102 -9.24 32.39 -18.28
CA ARG A 102 -8.04 32.08 -17.50
C ARG A 102 -8.38 31.45 -16.16
N TYR A 103 -9.35 32.00 -15.44
CA TYR A 103 -9.83 31.43 -14.18
C TYR A 103 -10.35 29.99 -14.37
N LYS A 104 -11.19 29.76 -15.39
CA LYS A 104 -11.69 28.42 -15.73
C LYS A 104 -10.57 27.44 -16.08
N GLU A 105 -9.56 27.90 -16.80
CA GLU A 105 -8.41 27.07 -17.18
C GLU A 105 -7.53 26.74 -15.96
N GLU A 106 -7.29 27.71 -15.07
CA GLU A 106 -6.58 27.52 -13.80
C GLU A 106 -7.32 26.51 -12.90
N GLU A 107 -8.64 26.62 -12.78
CA GLU A 107 -9.50 25.68 -12.04
C GLU A 107 -9.43 24.27 -12.64
N ALA A 108 -9.58 24.13 -13.96
CA ALA A 108 -9.48 22.83 -14.65
C ALA A 108 -8.09 22.20 -14.49
N LYS A 109 -7.01 23.00 -14.53
CA LYS A 109 -5.64 22.53 -14.26
C LYS A 109 -5.49 22.06 -12.82
N ALA A 110 -6.01 22.80 -11.84
CA ALA A 110 -5.96 22.42 -10.44
C ALA A 110 -6.74 21.11 -10.18
N GLU A 111 -7.91 20.95 -10.78
CA GLU A 111 -8.67 19.69 -10.70
C GLU A 111 -7.94 18.51 -11.35
N ALA A 112 -7.34 18.72 -12.53
CA ALA A 112 -6.58 17.68 -13.21
C ALA A 112 -5.35 17.26 -12.40
N GLU A 113 -4.64 18.22 -11.81
CA GLU A 113 -3.49 17.95 -10.94
C GLU A 113 -3.91 17.22 -9.66
N ALA A 114 -5.02 17.63 -9.03
CA ALA A 114 -5.56 16.94 -7.87
C ALA A 114 -5.93 15.48 -8.18
N ARG A 115 -6.56 15.23 -9.34
CA ARG A 115 -6.86 13.87 -9.82
C ARG A 115 -5.59 13.06 -10.07
N ALA A 116 -4.59 13.65 -10.73
CA ALA A 116 -3.32 12.99 -10.98
C ALA A 116 -2.57 12.63 -9.68
N ARG A 117 -2.58 13.53 -8.69
CA ARG A 117 -2.02 13.27 -7.35
C ARG A 117 -2.77 12.16 -6.62
N ALA A 118 -4.11 12.16 -6.67
CA ALA A 118 -4.93 11.12 -6.08
C ALA A 118 -4.67 9.75 -6.73
N GLU A 119 -4.56 9.71 -8.06
CA GLU A 119 -4.25 8.48 -8.80
C GLU A 119 -2.82 7.98 -8.49
N ALA A 120 -1.83 8.88 -8.43
CA ALA A 120 -0.47 8.53 -8.05
C ALA A 120 -0.41 7.92 -6.64
N LYS A 121 -1.10 8.53 -5.68
CA LYS A 121 -1.21 8.00 -4.30
C LYS A 121 -1.90 6.64 -4.29
N ALA A 122 -3.01 6.47 -5.03
CA ALA A 122 -3.70 5.19 -5.13
C ALA A 122 -2.82 4.09 -5.75
N ARG A 123 -2.01 4.43 -6.78
CA ARG A 123 -1.04 3.51 -7.39
C ARG A 123 0.07 3.13 -6.42
N GLU A 124 0.57 4.06 -5.63
CA GLU A 124 1.57 3.80 -4.59
C GLU A 124 1.01 2.88 -3.49
N GLU A 125 -0.19 3.20 -2.97
CA GLU A 125 -0.87 2.35 -1.99
C GLU A 125 -1.15 0.94 -2.54
N ALA A 126 -1.55 0.82 -3.80
CA ALA A 126 -1.74 -0.48 -4.46
C ALA A 126 -0.42 -1.26 -4.56
N ARG A 127 0.68 -0.61 -4.90
CA ARG A 127 2.02 -1.23 -4.91
C ARG A 127 2.44 -1.68 -3.52
N ALA A 128 2.25 -0.84 -2.50
CA ALA A 128 2.56 -1.19 -1.11
C ALA A 128 1.73 -2.38 -0.62
N ARG A 129 0.43 -2.43 -0.95
CA ARG A 129 -0.44 -3.58 -0.66
C ARG A 129 0.01 -4.84 -1.40
N ALA A 130 0.40 -4.73 -2.66
CA ALA A 130 0.90 -5.86 -3.44
C ALA A 130 2.23 -6.39 -2.86
N GLU A 131 3.14 -5.50 -2.48
CA GLU A 131 4.41 -5.86 -1.86
C GLU A 131 4.20 -6.50 -0.48
N ALA A 132 3.29 -5.96 0.35
CA ALA A 132 2.95 -6.55 1.64
C ALA A 132 2.39 -7.98 1.48
N LYS A 133 1.47 -8.18 0.53
CA LYS A 133 0.95 -9.51 0.19
C LYS A 133 2.05 -10.46 -0.29
N ALA A 134 2.95 -10.00 -1.16
CA ALA A 134 4.07 -10.81 -1.63
C ALA A 134 5.02 -11.20 -0.50
N ARG A 135 5.30 -10.28 0.43
CA ARG A 135 6.11 -10.56 1.64
C ARG A 135 5.43 -11.59 2.55
N GLU A 136 4.13 -11.47 2.77
CA GLU A 136 3.35 -12.43 3.56
C GLU A 136 3.36 -13.82 2.90
N GLU A 137 3.13 -13.89 1.59
CA GLU A 137 3.17 -15.14 0.84
C GLU A 137 4.55 -15.79 0.89
N LEU A 138 5.62 -15.00 0.79
CA LEU A 138 6.99 -15.50 0.90
C LEU A 138 7.29 -16.03 2.32
N ARG A 139 6.80 -15.35 3.37
CA ARG A 139 6.88 -15.85 4.76
C ARG A 139 6.12 -17.15 4.93
N ALA A 140 4.88 -17.24 4.44
CA ALA A 140 4.08 -18.46 4.50
C ALA A 140 4.76 -19.62 3.77
N ARG A 141 5.35 -19.37 2.60
CA ARG A 141 6.15 -20.39 1.87
C ARG A 141 7.39 -20.82 2.65
N ALA A 142 8.10 -19.89 3.30
CA ALA A 142 9.26 -20.21 4.12
C ALA A 142 8.87 -21.03 5.36
N GLU A 143 7.79 -20.67 6.05
CA GLU A 143 7.25 -21.42 7.18
C GLU A 143 6.79 -22.83 6.76
N ALA A 144 6.12 -22.96 5.62
CA ALA A 144 5.71 -24.27 5.10
C ALA A 144 6.92 -25.17 4.81
N LYS A 145 7.98 -24.63 4.20
CA LYS A 145 9.24 -25.35 3.99
C LYS A 145 9.89 -25.77 5.30
N ALA A 146 10.00 -24.85 6.27
CA ALA A 146 10.57 -25.16 7.59
C ALA A 146 9.77 -26.24 8.34
N ARG A 147 8.43 -26.25 8.21
CA ARG A 147 7.57 -27.31 8.79
C ARG A 147 7.84 -28.67 8.16
N GLU A 148 7.96 -28.74 6.84
CA GLU A 148 8.27 -30.00 6.14
C GLU A 148 9.69 -30.48 6.48
N GLU A 149 10.68 -29.58 6.51
CA GLU A 149 12.05 -29.91 6.96
C GLU A 149 12.07 -30.44 8.40
N ALA A 150 11.35 -29.79 9.32
CA ALA A 150 11.23 -30.25 10.70
C ALA A 150 10.56 -31.63 10.79
N ARG A 151 9.52 -31.88 9.99
CA ARG A 151 8.83 -33.18 9.91
C ARG A 151 9.74 -34.29 9.39
N LEU A 152 10.60 -33.99 8.41
CA LEU A 152 11.60 -34.93 7.92
C LEU A 152 12.70 -35.18 8.96
N ALA A 153 13.13 -34.14 9.68
CA ALA A 153 14.08 -34.26 10.77
C ALA A 153 13.53 -35.11 11.93
N THR A 154 12.24 -35.00 12.27
CA THR A 154 11.63 -35.87 13.30
C THR A 154 11.55 -37.32 12.84
N LYS A 155 11.12 -37.58 11.59
CA LYS A 155 11.09 -38.95 11.04
C LYS A 155 12.47 -39.60 11.02
N THR A 156 13.47 -38.89 10.50
CA THR A 156 14.86 -39.41 10.48
C THR A 156 15.40 -39.63 11.88
N ARG A 157 15.11 -38.75 12.84
CA ARG A 157 15.46 -38.96 14.26
C ARG A 157 14.80 -40.20 14.85
N GLU A 158 13.51 -40.42 14.59
CA GLU A 158 12.79 -41.62 15.03
C GLU A 158 13.39 -42.89 14.43
N GLU A 159 13.69 -42.91 13.13
CA GLU A 159 14.36 -44.02 12.45
C GLU A 159 15.73 -44.33 13.07
N VAL A 160 16.54 -43.30 13.35
CA VAL A 160 17.84 -43.46 14.03
C VAL A 160 17.68 -44.03 15.44
N ILE A 161 16.69 -43.56 16.21
CA ILE A 161 16.40 -44.08 17.55
C ILE A 161 16.00 -45.57 17.48
N ILE A 162 15.14 -45.93 16.53
CA ILE A 162 14.72 -47.33 16.32
C ILE A 162 15.93 -48.19 15.97
N ALA A 163 16.79 -47.75 15.05
CA ALA A 163 17.99 -48.48 14.65
C ALA A 163 18.99 -48.65 15.83
N ALA A 164 19.20 -47.60 16.61
CA ALA A 164 20.07 -47.65 17.80
C ALA A 164 19.54 -48.64 18.86
N ASN A 165 18.23 -48.63 19.12
CA ASN A 165 17.59 -49.56 20.05
C ASN A 165 17.70 -51.01 19.57
N ALA A 166 17.55 -51.25 18.26
CA ALA A 166 17.73 -52.59 17.68
C ALA A 166 19.18 -53.09 17.85
N LEU A 167 20.17 -52.23 17.62
CA LEU A 167 21.59 -52.54 17.85
C LEU A 167 21.89 -52.84 19.32
N LEU A 168 21.40 -52.00 20.24
CA LEU A 168 21.53 -52.22 21.69
C LEU A 168 20.96 -53.59 22.10
N THR A 169 19.79 -53.95 21.57
CA THR A 169 19.14 -55.24 21.83
C THR A 169 19.96 -56.41 21.28
N ALA A 170 20.54 -56.27 20.07
CA ALA A 170 21.40 -57.30 19.49
C ALA A 170 22.69 -57.51 20.29
N VAL A 171 23.33 -56.41 20.74
CA VAL A 171 24.52 -56.46 21.58
C VAL A 171 24.22 -57.13 22.92
N ALA A 172 23.08 -56.82 23.55
CA ALA A 172 22.65 -57.46 24.79
C ALA A 172 22.48 -58.97 24.62
N LYS A 173 21.78 -59.42 23.57
CA LYS A 173 21.63 -60.85 23.25
C LYS A 173 22.97 -61.54 22.98
N ALA A 174 23.88 -60.89 22.25
CA ALA A 174 25.22 -61.44 21.99
C ALA A 174 26.03 -61.60 23.28
N LYS A 175 25.94 -60.62 24.20
CA LYS A 175 26.57 -60.68 25.51
C LYS A 175 26.00 -61.82 26.36
N GLU A 176 24.68 -61.97 26.42
CA GLU A 176 24.02 -63.08 27.12
C GLU A 176 24.44 -64.44 26.54
N ALA A 177 24.48 -64.58 25.21
CA ALA A 177 24.94 -65.81 24.55
C ALA A 177 26.42 -66.12 24.85
N ALA A 178 27.29 -65.11 24.88
CA ALA A 178 28.69 -65.28 25.25
C ALA A 178 28.85 -65.71 26.72
N ILE A 179 28.08 -65.10 27.64
CA ILE A 179 28.04 -65.49 29.06
C ILE A 179 27.55 -66.94 29.19
N ALA A 180 26.47 -67.32 28.49
CA ALA A 180 25.93 -68.68 28.51
C ALA A 180 26.95 -69.72 28.00
N LYS A 181 27.67 -69.40 26.91
CA LYS A 181 28.73 -70.27 26.37
C LYS A 181 29.89 -70.44 27.36
N SER A 182 30.29 -69.39 28.07
CA SER A 182 31.30 -69.47 29.13
C SER A 182 30.82 -70.24 30.36
N HIS A 183 29.56 -70.11 30.77
CA HIS A 183 28.98 -70.90 31.86
C HIS A 183 28.93 -72.39 31.50
N SER A 184 28.50 -72.72 30.27
CA SER A 184 28.48 -74.10 29.78
C SER A 184 29.87 -74.75 29.78
N SER A 185 30.91 -74.03 29.34
CA SER A 185 32.28 -74.56 29.36
C SER A 185 32.80 -74.78 30.79
N LYS A 186 32.53 -73.84 31.71
CA LYS A 186 32.89 -74.01 33.14
C LYS A 186 32.20 -75.23 33.75
N VAL A 187 30.89 -75.38 33.56
CA VAL A 187 30.11 -76.53 34.09
C VAL A 187 30.62 -77.85 33.51
N SER A 188 30.97 -77.89 32.22
CA SER A 188 31.55 -79.06 31.58
C SER A 188 32.90 -79.46 32.20
N LEU A 189 33.78 -78.49 32.47
CA LEU A 189 35.06 -78.74 33.15
C LEU A 189 34.86 -79.26 34.58
N TYR A 190 33.91 -78.70 35.34
CA TYR A 190 33.58 -79.19 36.69
C TYR A 190 33.06 -80.63 36.66
N LEU A 191 32.18 -80.98 35.71
CA LEU A 191 31.64 -82.34 35.58
C LEU A 191 32.74 -83.34 35.18
N GLN A 192 33.64 -82.97 34.27
CA GLN A 192 34.81 -83.79 33.92
C GLN A 192 35.73 -84.03 35.13
N LEU A 193 35.96 -83.00 35.95
CA LEU A 193 36.72 -83.11 37.20
C LEU A 193 36.04 -84.05 38.20
N GLU A 194 34.71 -83.97 38.37
CA GLU A 194 33.96 -84.90 39.22
C GLU A 194 34.03 -86.35 38.72
N ILE A 195 33.92 -86.58 37.41
CA ILE A 195 34.05 -87.92 36.82
C ILE A 195 35.48 -88.46 37.04
N LEU A 196 36.51 -87.64 36.87
CA LEU A 196 37.90 -88.02 37.17
C LEU A 196 38.10 -88.34 38.65
N LEU A 197 37.57 -87.53 39.56
CA LEU A 197 37.63 -87.80 41.00
C LEU A 197 36.91 -89.11 41.37
N ARG A 198 35.75 -89.38 40.78
CA ARG A 198 35.01 -90.64 40.99
C ARG A 198 35.77 -91.84 40.44
N THR A 199 36.33 -91.76 39.23
CA THR A 199 37.11 -92.85 38.63
C THR A 199 38.40 -93.12 39.39
N LEU A 200 39.10 -92.10 39.87
CA LEU A 200 40.23 -92.24 40.79
C LEU A 200 39.80 -92.93 42.10
N ASN A 201 38.65 -92.56 42.67
CA ASN A 201 38.13 -93.16 43.90
C ASN A 201 37.66 -94.63 43.68
N LEU A 202 37.11 -94.94 42.50
CA LEU A 202 36.81 -96.31 42.07
C LEU A 202 38.09 -97.13 41.89
N SER A 203 39.15 -96.57 41.30
CA SER A 203 40.44 -97.27 41.15
C SER A 203 41.12 -97.54 42.50
N HIS A 204 40.98 -96.63 43.47
CA HIS A 204 41.40 -96.86 44.85
C HIS A 204 40.63 -98.03 45.52
N LYS A 205 39.33 -98.19 45.22
CA LYS A 205 38.54 -99.35 45.66
C LYS A 205 38.93 -100.65 44.95
N TYR A 206 39.27 -100.61 43.66
CA TYR A 206 39.68 -101.81 42.91
C TYR A 206 41.08 -102.32 43.28
N LEU A 207 42.02 -101.45 43.70
CA LEU A 207 43.30 -101.90 44.27
C LEU A 207 43.16 -102.59 45.64
N GLN A 208 41.98 -102.59 46.26
CA GLN A 208 41.69 -103.27 47.54
C GLN A 208 40.85 -104.55 47.38
N ALA A 209 40.54 -105.00 46.15
CA ALA A 209 39.76 -106.21 45.92
C ALA A 209 40.68 -107.45 45.68
N PRO A 210 40.51 -108.58 46.41
CA PRO A 210 41.31 -109.80 46.23
C PRO A 210 40.94 -110.57 44.94
N LEU A 211 41.95 -111.13 44.27
CA LEU A 211 41.86 -111.92 43.02
C LEU A 211 40.96 -113.18 43.15
N PRO A 212 40.15 -113.54 42.13
CA PRO A 212 39.30 -114.72 42.17
C PRO A 212 40.04 -116.02 41.78
N CYS A 213 39.70 -117.10 42.50
CA CYS A 213 40.20 -118.46 42.33
C CYS A 213 39.46 -119.19 41.18
N ILE A 214 40.21 -119.86 40.31
CA ILE A 214 39.75 -120.62 39.15
C ILE A 214 39.19 -121.97 39.60
N LYS A 215 37.93 -122.31 39.24
CA LYS A 215 37.49 -123.70 39.04
C LYS A 215 36.48 -123.80 37.89
N SER A 216 36.62 -124.88 37.14
CA SER A 216 35.98 -125.22 35.87
C SER A 216 34.59 -125.84 36.01
N GLN A 217 33.81 -125.75 34.93
CA GLN A 217 32.85 -126.72 34.36
C GLN A 217 32.07 -125.95 33.28
N SER A 218 32.34 -126.13 31.99
CA SER A 218 31.81 -127.16 31.07
C SER A 218 30.28 -127.15 30.96
N GLU A 219 29.79 -127.08 29.72
CA GLU A 219 28.40 -127.26 29.24
C GLU A 219 27.53 -125.98 29.33
N PHE A 220 26.67 -125.59 28.38
CA PHE A 220 26.08 -126.27 27.24
C PHE A 220 25.48 -125.20 26.29
N LEU A 221 25.77 -125.35 25.00
CA LEU A 221 24.89 -125.18 23.82
C LEU A 221 23.61 -124.29 23.90
N PHE A 222 23.62 -123.28 23.01
CA PHE A 222 22.69 -123.12 21.87
C PHE A 222 21.42 -122.24 21.99
N TRP A 223 21.24 -121.47 20.89
CA TRP A 223 20.02 -120.78 20.40
C TRP A 223 19.55 -119.56 21.21
N TYR A 224 19.04 -118.45 20.65
CA TYR A 224 18.31 -118.20 19.40
C TYR A 224 18.25 -116.67 19.17
N HIS A 225 18.29 -116.22 17.92
CA HIS A 225 17.70 -114.93 17.46
C HIS A 225 16.15 -115.00 17.55
N PRO A 226 15.34 -114.01 17.12
CA PRO A 226 15.42 -112.53 17.10
C PRO A 226 14.10 -111.87 17.62
N THR A 227 14.06 -110.53 17.71
CA THR A 227 13.12 -109.61 17.00
C THR A 227 13.52 -108.17 17.28
#